data_AF-A0A978VIK8-F1
#
_entry.id   AF-A0A978VIK8-F1
#
_cell.length_a   1.000
_cell.length_b   1.000
_cell.length_c   1.000
_cell.angle_alpha   90.00
_cell.angle_beta   90.00
_cell.angle_gamma   90.00
#
_symmetry.space_group_name_H-M   'P 1'
#
loop_
_entity.id
_entity.type
_entity.pdbx_description
1 polymer ?
#
loop_
_entity_poly.entity_id
_entity_poly.type
_entity_poly.pdbx_seq_one_letter_code
_entity_poly.pdbx_strand_id
1 'polypeptide(L)'
;MLKSMLACCKVYISESRNRAALDSIERAAKLFPEVPIINKFEDKTYNRVGYTLVTELASKSPSDPCPMKTAVFAMVKAAFENIDLESHSGSHPRTGVVDHICFHPLLHASLDQAAAVAKSLASDVGYSLQVPTFLYGAAHKGGRTLDAVRRELGYFKPNDNGNLWTGGPNAESLALEPDVGPTQVPEAKGVIVIGATRWVDNYNVPVFSTDIASVRKIAKRVSGRGGGLPSVQAMALTHGETVIEVACNLLEPNKVGGERVQLEVERLAKEEGAFASQTVGTFAYTGAGSLLSQRSVLITLMAYIFVIFLKNFSGNKPALAANKTEEEKKWITAQVARIWISESRNHSSLQAIEGAAKQDPESVIVNKFEDRAYNRVRYTIVSYVVHDSTGNAIYSPLHQTVIAMAEAAYGAINFELHSGAHPRLGVVDDILFHPLRRASLDEAAWLAKAVALDIGSRFQVPIFLYGAAHPTGKAPDTIRRELGFYRPNFNGIQWAGRTMPEILPEKPDEGPTMVPRARGITLIGAGPWFAMYNIPIMSTDVSAARRIARMVSARGGGLPTVQSLGLVHGEDSTEIACMLLQPNQIGADRVQNRVEMLAAEEGFDVEQGYFTDYSPEKITEKYMKLISAAKD
;
A
#
# COMPACT_ATOMS: atom_id res chain seq x y z
N MET A 1 1.29 -7.96 -32.73
CA MET A 1 1.28 -7.84 -31.26
C MET A 1 0.55 -9.05 -30.69
N LEU A 2 1.24 -9.95 -29.99
CA LEU A 2 0.57 -10.98 -29.19
C LEU A 2 -0.14 -10.29 -28.03
N LYS A 3 -1.45 -10.50 -27.91
CA LYS A 3 -2.26 -10.00 -26.80
C LYS A 3 -1.84 -10.72 -25.52
N SER A 4 -1.38 -9.99 -24.50
CA SER A 4 -1.00 -10.58 -23.21
C SER A 4 -2.17 -11.33 -22.57
N MET A 5 -1.92 -12.60 -22.24
CA MET A 5 -2.90 -13.48 -21.59
C MET A 5 -2.50 -13.62 -20.13
N LEU A 6 -3.37 -13.23 -19.21
CA LEU A 6 -3.09 -13.24 -17.78
C LEU A 6 -4.01 -14.20 -17.04
N ALA A 7 -3.50 -14.86 -16.01
CA ALA A 7 -4.33 -15.58 -15.05
C ALA A 7 -4.02 -15.14 -13.64
N CYS A 8 -5.06 -15.06 -12.83
CA CYS A 8 -4.94 -14.97 -11.38
C CYS A 8 -5.35 -16.30 -10.75
N CYS A 9 -4.69 -16.67 -9.66
CA CYS A 9 -5.07 -17.78 -8.80
C CYS A 9 -5.28 -17.27 -7.37
N LYS A 10 -6.45 -17.55 -6.80
CA LYS A 10 -6.72 -17.37 -5.38
C LYS A 10 -6.54 -18.71 -4.68
N VAL A 11 -5.70 -18.75 -3.64
CA VAL A 11 -5.41 -19.94 -2.82
C VAL A 11 -5.82 -19.64 -1.38
N TYR A 12 -6.78 -20.37 -0.85
CA TYR A 12 -7.24 -20.24 0.54
C TYR A 12 -6.81 -21.43 1.38
N ILE A 13 -6.17 -21.15 2.51
CA ILE A 13 -5.59 -22.12 3.42
C ILE A 13 -6.18 -21.89 4.82
N SER A 14 -6.62 -22.96 5.47
CA SER A 14 -7.24 -23.00 6.79
C SER A 14 -6.21 -22.92 7.92
N GLU A 15 -5.32 -21.93 7.87
CA GLU A 15 -4.36 -21.61 8.93
C GLU A 15 -3.92 -20.14 8.80
N SER A 16 -3.88 -19.40 9.90
CA SER A 16 -3.35 -18.03 9.93
C SER A 16 -2.53 -17.68 11.18
N ARG A 17 -2.46 -18.61 12.15
CA ARG A 17 -1.83 -18.43 13.46
C ARG A 17 -0.44 -19.09 13.50
N ASN A 18 -0.22 -20.16 12.74
CA ASN A 18 1.07 -20.85 12.64
C ASN A 18 2.03 -20.13 11.67
N ARG A 19 2.83 -19.20 12.18
CA ARG A 19 3.77 -18.40 11.38
C ARG A 19 4.79 -19.26 10.61
N ALA A 20 5.32 -20.32 11.22
CA ALA A 20 6.31 -21.18 10.58
C ALA A 20 5.74 -21.90 9.35
N ALA A 21 4.49 -22.38 9.43
CA ALA A 21 3.79 -22.96 8.30
C ALA A 21 3.55 -21.94 7.18
N LEU A 22 3.09 -20.73 7.54
CA LEU A 22 2.88 -19.64 6.57
C LEU A 22 4.19 -19.26 5.86
N ASP A 23 5.29 -19.11 6.60
CA ASP A 23 6.60 -18.80 6.03
C ASP A 23 7.10 -19.91 5.10
N SER A 24 6.81 -21.17 5.42
CA SER A 24 7.10 -22.32 4.55
C SER A 24 6.35 -22.22 3.22
N ILE A 25 5.04 -21.95 3.27
CA ILE A 25 4.18 -21.80 2.09
C ILE A 25 4.62 -20.61 1.22
N GLU A 26 4.91 -19.46 1.83
CA GLU A 26 5.37 -18.27 1.11
C GLU A 26 6.76 -18.47 0.49
N ARG A 27 7.66 -19.20 1.16
CA ARG A 27 8.95 -19.59 0.57
C ARG A 27 8.77 -20.50 -0.64
N ALA A 28 7.83 -21.44 -0.58
CA ALA A 28 7.52 -22.31 -1.71
C ALA A 28 7.06 -21.50 -2.94
N ALA A 29 6.24 -20.47 -2.74
CA ALA A 29 5.82 -19.57 -3.82
C ALA A 29 6.99 -18.73 -4.37
N LYS A 30 7.89 -18.24 -3.49
CA LYS A 30 9.05 -17.40 -3.86
C LYS A 30 10.06 -18.10 -4.77
N LEU A 31 10.03 -19.43 -4.87
CA LEU A 31 10.83 -20.19 -5.84
C LEU A 31 10.42 -19.91 -7.30
N PHE A 32 9.24 -19.31 -7.52
CA PHE A 32 8.66 -19.02 -8.83
C PHE A 32 8.42 -17.51 -8.99
N PRO A 33 9.48 -16.72 -9.25
CA PRO A 33 9.40 -15.26 -9.33
C PRO A 33 8.47 -14.75 -10.44
N GLU A 34 8.17 -15.57 -11.45
CA GLU A 34 7.20 -15.30 -12.50
C GLU A 34 5.72 -15.42 -12.04
N VAL A 35 5.49 -15.96 -10.84
CA VAL A 35 4.17 -16.10 -10.21
C VAL A 35 4.15 -15.42 -8.82
N PRO A 36 4.31 -14.10 -8.74
CA PRO A 36 4.32 -13.40 -7.47
C PRO A 36 2.98 -13.46 -6.74
N ILE A 37 3.06 -13.53 -5.42
CA ILE A 37 1.95 -13.23 -4.52
C ILE A 37 1.76 -11.71 -4.52
N ILE A 38 0.63 -11.24 -5.04
CA ILE A 38 0.28 -9.81 -5.10
C ILE A 38 -0.64 -9.37 -3.97
N ASN A 39 -1.24 -10.31 -3.26
CA ASN A 39 -2.05 -10.01 -2.08
C ASN A 39 -2.05 -11.20 -1.11
N LYS A 40 -2.06 -10.86 0.18
CA LYS A 40 -2.24 -11.78 1.29
C LYS A 40 -3.30 -11.22 2.22
N PHE A 41 -4.39 -11.95 2.41
CA PHE A 41 -5.42 -11.67 3.40
C PHE A 41 -5.28 -12.69 4.53
N GLU A 42 -4.90 -12.27 5.73
CA GLU A 42 -4.68 -13.14 6.90
C GLU A 42 -5.70 -12.76 7.99
N ASP A 43 -6.55 -13.71 8.40
CA ASP A 43 -7.54 -13.49 9.46
C ASP A 43 -7.40 -14.54 10.57
N LYS A 44 -7.08 -14.09 11.79
CA LYS A 44 -6.85 -14.96 12.96
C LYS A 44 -8.13 -15.53 13.53
N THR A 45 -9.25 -14.84 13.43
CA THR A 45 -10.55 -15.30 13.96
C THR A 45 -11.11 -16.41 13.07
N TYR A 46 -11.04 -16.20 11.76
CA TYR A 46 -11.37 -17.21 10.76
C TYR A 46 -10.40 -18.40 10.76
N ASN A 47 -9.20 -18.21 11.32
CA ASN A 47 -8.04 -19.10 11.15
C ASN A 47 -7.79 -19.44 9.68
N ARG A 48 -7.77 -18.42 8.82
CA ARG A 48 -7.68 -18.59 7.37
C ARG A 48 -6.79 -17.53 6.74
N VAL A 49 -5.99 -17.93 5.76
CA VAL A 49 -5.21 -17.05 4.91
C VAL A 49 -5.63 -17.23 3.44
N GLY A 50 -5.72 -16.14 2.70
CA GLY A 50 -5.95 -16.11 1.27
C GLY A 50 -4.78 -15.46 0.54
N TYR A 51 -4.17 -16.18 -0.39
CA TYR A 51 -3.13 -15.67 -1.28
C TYR A 51 -3.71 -15.39 -2.67
N THR A 52 -3.32 -14.28 -3.27
CA THR A 52 -3.61 -13.98 -4.68
C THR A 52 -2.32 -13.98 -5.46
N LEU A 53 -2.21 -14.89 -6.42
CA LEU A 53 -1.08 -15.04 -7.32
C LEU A 53 -1.48 -14.67 -8.73
N VAL A 54 -0.53 -14.27 -9.55
CA VAL A 54 -0.82 -13.84 -10.93
C VAL A 54 0.37 -14.11 -11.85
N THR A 55 0.08 -14.58 -13.07
CA THR A 55 1.10 -14.92 -14.08
C THR A 55 0.61 -14.59 -15.47
N GLU A 56 1.55 -14.46 -16.41
CA GLU A 56 1.28 -14.65 -17.83
C GLU A 56 0.97 -16.12 -18.12
N LEU A 57 -0.08 -16.35 -18.90
CA LEU A 57 -0.44 -17.67 -19.45
C LEU A 57 0.26 -17.97 -20.79
N ALA A 58 0.97 -16.99 -21.37
CA ALA A 58 1.69 -17.20 -22.61
C ALA A 58 2.84 -18.19 -22.38
N SER A 59 2.68 -19.41 -22.89
CA SER A 59 3.75 -20.42 -22.79
C SER A 59 4.91 -20.04 -23.71
N LYS A 60 6.15 -20.15 -23.20
CA LYS A 60 7.37 -19.99 -24.01
C LYS A 60 7.55 -21.17 -24.99
N SER A 61 6.95 -22.32 -24.68
CA SER A 61 6.88 -23.54 -25.51
C SER A 61 5.65 -24.39 -25.12
N PRO A 62 4.98 -25.13 -26.02
CA PRO A 62 3.90 -26.07 -25.68
C PRO A 62 4.29 -27.16 -24.66
N SER A 63 5.60 -27.41 -24.49
CA SER A 63 6.14 -28.41 -23.57
C SER A 63 6.41 -27.90 -22.14
N ASP A 64 6.39 -26.58 -21.91
CA ASP A 64 6.74 -26.02 -20.61
C ASP A 64 5.55 -26.13 -19.63
N PRO A 65 5.78 -26.62 -18.39
CA PRO A 65 4.73 -26.66 -17.39
C PRO A 65 4.28 -25.25 -17.03
N CYS A 66 2.96 -25.02 -16.98
CA CYS A 66 2.38 -23.74 -16.59
C CYS A 66 2.96 -23.25 -15.26
N PRO A 67 3.66 -22.10 -15.20
CA PRO A 67 4.31 -21.62 -13.99
C PRO A 67 3.35 -21.50 -12.79
N MET A 68 2.13 -21.01 -13.03
CA MET A 68 1.11 -20.91 -11.99
C MET A 68 0.77 -22.27 -11.38
N LYS A 69 0.68 -23.33 -12.20
CA LYS A 69 0.40 -24.68 -11.70
C LYS A 69 1.49 -25.11 -10.74
N THR A 70 2.76 -24.99 -11.15
CA THR A 70 3.90 -25.45 -10.38
C THR A 70 4.06 -24.67 -9.07
N ALA A 71 3.90 -23.35 -9.12
CA ALA A 71 3.96 -22.50 -7.93
C ALA A 71 2.86 -22.84 -6.91
N VAL A 72 1.61 -22.94 -7.38
CA VAL A 72 0.47 -23.28 -6.52
C VAL A 72 0.60 -24.71 -5.98
N PHE A 73 1.05 -25.67 -6.79
CA PHE A 73 1.32 -27.03 -6.32
C PHE A 73 2.37 -27.07 -5.21
N ALA A 74 3.46 -26.30 -5.34
CA ALA A 74 4.49 -26.19 -4.31
C ALA A 74 3.93 -25.57 -3.01
N MET A 75 3.07 -24.55 -3.11
CA MET A 75 2.37 -23.98 -1.94
C MET A 75 1.45 -25.01 -1.27
N VAL A 76 0.68 -25.77 -2.05
CA VAL A 76 -0.23 -26.81 -1.54
C VAL A 76 0.55 -27.91 -0.83
N LYS A 77 1.66 -28.37 -1.42
CA LYS A 77 2.55 -29.35 -0.81
C LYS A 77 3.10 -28.85 0.52
N ALA A 78 3.64 -27.63 0.55
CA ALA A 78 4.15 -27.01 1.77
C ALA A 78 3.06 -26.87 2.84
N ALA A 79 1.82 -26.54 2.45
CA ALA A 79 0.69 -26.47 3.37
C ALA A 79 0.39 -27.84 4.01
N PHE A 80 0.29 -28.90 3.21
CA PHE A 80 0.05 -30.26 3.73
C PHE A 80 1.20 -30.84 4.56
N GLU A 81 2.43 -30.36 4.36
CA GLU A 81 3.59 -30.78 5.16
C GLU A 81 3.68 -30.08 6.52
N ASN A 82 3.07 -28.90 6.67
CA ASN A 82 3.29 -28.02 7.82
C ASN A 82 2.01 -27.70 8.62
N ILE A 83 0.84 -28.13 8.14
CA ILE A 83 -0.45 -27.85 8.77
C ILE A 83 -1.18 -29.18 8.98
N ASP A 84 -1.66 -29.37 10.20
CA ASP A 84 -2.51 -30.48 10.59
C ASP A 84 -3.93 -29.95 10.86
N LEU A 85 -4.89 -30.35 10.00
CA LEU A 85 -6.28 -29.95 10.12
C LEU A 85 -6.96 -30.47 11.39
N GLU A 86 -6.47 -31.56 11.99
CA GLU A 86 -7.03 -32.08 13.25
C GLU A 86 -6.86 -31.09 14.40
N SER A 87 -5.84 -30.23 14.32
CA SER A 87 -5.59 -29.14 15.28
C SER A 87 -6.34 -27.84 14.96
N HIS A 88 -7.05 -27.77 13.83
CA HIS A 88 -7.67 -26.54 13.36
C HIS A 88 -8.87 -26.14 14.22
N SER A 89 -9.00 -24.84 14.48
CA SER A 89 -10.21 -24.24 15.05
C SER A 89 -10.39 -22.79 14.55
N GLY A 90 -11.50 -22.50 13.88
CA GLY A 90 -11.79 -21.18 13.32
C GLY A 90 -13.29 -20.93 13.12
N SER A 91 -13.69 -19.67 13.00
CA SER A 91 -15.10 -19.30 12.76
C SER A 91 -15.48 -19.25 11.27
N HIS A 92 -14.55 -19.56 10.37
CA HIS A 92 -14.83 -19.64 8.94
C HIS A 92 -15.00 -21.10 8.49
N PRO A 93 -16.04 -21.41 7.71
CA PRO A 93 -16.20 -22.70 7.06
C PRO A 93 -14.95 -23.20 6.32
N ARG A 94 -14.69 -24.50 6.37
CA ARG A 94 -13.56 -25.14 5.69
C ARG A 94 -13.91 -26.52 5.12
N THR A 95 -13.15 -27.00 4.16
CA THR A 95 -13.20 -28.38 3.66
C THR A 95 -11.88 -29.14 3.87
N GLY A 96 -10.75 -28.44 3.95
CA GLY A 96 -9.43 -29.01 4.17
C GLY A 96 -8.40 -27.96 4.62
N VAL A 97 -7.13 -28.40 4.74
CA VAL A 97 -5.97 -27.52 4.98
C VAL A 97 -5.89 -26.48 3.87
N VAL A 98 -5.93 -26.94 2.61
CA VAL A 98 -6.15 -26.07 1.46
C VAL A 98 -7.62 -26.18 1.09
N ASP A 99 -8.42 -25.24 1.57
CA ASP A 99 -9.87 -25.27 1.41
C ASP A 99 -10.31 -25.07 -0.05
N HIS A 100 -9.71 -24.08 -0.71
CA HIS A 100 -10.26 -23.58 -1.96
C HIS A 100 -9.20 -22.94 -2.84
N ILE A 101 -9.13 -23.38 -4.09
CA ILE A 101 -8.30 -22.79 -5.15
C ILE A 101 -9.18 -22.37 -6.33
N CYS A 102 -9.06 -21.13 -6.77
CA CYS A 102 -9.77 -20.65 -7.95
C CYS A 102 -8.85 -19.95 -8.94
N PHE A 103 -8.91 -20.39 -10.19
CA PHE A 103 -8.27 -19.73 -11.32
C PHE A 103 -9.26 -18.76 -11.98
N HIS A 104 -8.79 -17.55 -12.24
CA HIS A 104 -9.56 -16.50 -12.90
C HIS A 104 -8.83 -16.06 -14.17
N PRO A 105 -9.49 -16.10 -15.35
CA PRO A 105 -8.93 -15.51 -16.53
C PRO A 105 -8.90 -13.98 -16.38
N LEU A 106 -7.79 -13.37 -16.77
CA LEU A 106 -7.59 -11.93 -16.80
C LEU A 106 -7.15 -11.49 -18.20
N LEU A 107 -7.44 -10.23 -18.54
CA LEU A 107 -7.20 -9.68 -19.89
C LEU A 107 -7.78 -10.60 -20.99
N HIS A 108 -6.91 -11.10 -21.88
CA HIS A 108 -7.28 -11.89 -23.04
C HIS A 108 -7.26 -13.40 -22.78
N ALA A 109 -6.99 -13.83 -21.55
CA ALA A 109 -7.13 -15.24 -21.19
C ALA A 109 -8.58 -15.70 -21.29
N SER A 110 -8.78 -16.89 -21.85
CA SER A 110 -10.08 -17.53 -21.85
C SER A 110 -10.33 -18.28 -20.54
N LEU A 111 -11.60 -18.43 -20.19
CA LEU A 111 -12.01 -19.25 -19.05
C LEU A 111 -11.61 -20.72 -19.23
N ASP A 112 -11.57 -21.22 -20.47
CA ASP A 112 -11.14 -22.58 -20.78
C ASP A 112 -9.65 -22.80 -20.48
N GLN A 113 -8.80 -21.80 -20.72
CA GLN A 113 -7.39 -21.87 -20.34
C GLN A 113 -7.21 -21.89 -18.83
N ALA A 114 -7.95 -21.06 -18.09
CA ALA A 114 -7.95 -21.13 -16.62
C ALA A 114 -8.44 -22.50 -16.12
N ALA A 115 -9.47 -23.06 -16.76
CA ALA A 115 -9.99 -24.39 -16.46
C ALA A 115 -8.99 -25.51 -16.75
N ALA A 116 -8.19 -25.39 -17.82
CA ALA A 116 -7.13 -26.36 -18.13
C ALA A 116 -6.04 -26.39 -17.04
N VAL A 117 -5.62 -25.23 -16.54
CA VAL A 117 -4.66 -25.15 -15.44
C VAL A 117 -5.26 -25.73 -14.15
N ALA A 118 -6.52 -25.41 -13.84
CA ALA A 118 -7.23 -25.95 -12.68
C ALA A 118 -7.33 -27.48 -12.72
N LYS A 119 -7.70 -28.07 -13.88
CA LYS A 119 -7.76 -29.53 -14.07
C LYS A 119 -6.39 -30.18 -13.91
N SER A 120 -5.35 -29.59 -14.50
CA SER A 120 -3.99 -30.13 -14.38
C SER A 120 -3.48 -30.07 -12.95
N LEU A 121 -3.72 -28.97 -12.22
CA LEU A 121 -3.38 -28.88 -10.80
C LEU A 121 -4.15 -29.94 -9.98
N ALA A 122 -5.44 -30.12 -10.26
CA ALA A 122 -6.26 -31.11 -9.57
C ALA A 122 -5.76 -32.54 -9.76
N SER A 123 -5.29 -32.89 -10.97
CA SER A 123 -4.62 -34.17 -11.22
C SER A 123 -3.35 -34.33 -10.38
N ASP A 124 -2.48 -33.33 -10.38
CA ASP A 124 -1.22 -33.39 -9.63
C ASP A 124 -1.48 -33.51 -8.11
N VAL A 125 -2.40 -32.72 -7.57
CA VAL A 125 -2.78 -32.76 -6.14
C VAL A 125 -3.44 -34.09 -5.79
N GLY A 126 -4.46 -34.51 -6.56
CA GLY A 126 -5.22 -35.72 -6.26
C GLY A 126 -4.35 -36.98 -6.30
N TYR A 127 -3.52 -37.14 -7.33
CA TYR A 127 -2.68 -38.33 -7.49
C TYR A 127 -1.35 -38.27 -6.74
N SER A 128 -0.69 -37.11 -6.68
CA SER A 128 0.65 -37.04 -6.07
C SER A 128 0.59 -36.81 -4.57
N LEU A 129 -0.40 -36.04 -4.09
CA LEU A 129 -0.55 -35.71 -2.67
C LEU A 129 -1.60 -36.58 -1.96
N GLN A 130 -2.30 -37.43 -2.73
CA GLN A 130 -3.30 -38.40 -2.28
C GLN A 130 -4.42 -37.73 -1.45
N VAL A 131 -5.02 -36.69 -2.02
CA VAL A 131 -6.11 -35.92 -1.38
C VAL A 131 -7.35 -35.92 -2.29
N PRO A 132 -8.55 -36.22 -1.75
CA PRO A 132 -9.80 -36.10 -2.49
C PRO A 132 -9.96 -34.69 -3.05
N THR A 133 -10.04 -34.59 -4.38
CA THR A 133 -10.03 -33.30 -5.10
C THR A 133 -11.31 -33.12 -5.90
N PHE A 134 -12.00 -32.01 -5.64
CA PHE A 134 -13.28 -31.68 -6.26
C PHE A 134 -13.14 -30.51 -7.22
N LEU A 135 -13.58 -30.71 -8.46
CA LEU A 135 -13.61 -29.68 -9.49
C LEU A 135 -14.90 -28.87 -9.44
N TYR A 136 -14.87 -27.58 -9.80
CA TYR A 136 -16.09 -26.79 -9.98
C TYR A 136 -15.92 -25.70 -11.05
N GLY A 137 -17.02 -25.04 -11.42
CA GLY A 137 -17.03 -24.02 -12.45
C GLY A 137 -16.66 -24.61 -13.82
N ALA A 138 -15.90 -23.87 -14.61
CA ALA A 138 -15.46 -24.33 -15.94
C ALA A 138 -14.48 -25.52 -15.88
N ALA A 139 -13.88 -25.79 -14.72
CA ALA A 139 -13.01 -26.94 -14.54
C ALA A 139 -13.80 -28.26 -14.45
N HIS A 140 -15.08 -28.22 -14.06
CA HIS A 140 -15.93 -29.41 -13.95
C HIS A 140 -16.79 -29.61 -15.21
N LYS A 141 -16.87 -30.84 -15.73
CA LYS A 141 -17.58 -31.15 -16.99
C LYS A 141 -19.06 -30.75 -16.99
N GLY A 142 -19.74 -30.91 -15.86
CA GLY A 142 -21.15 -30.50 -15.67
C GLY A 142 -21.34 -29.07 -15.18
N GLY A 143 -20.27 -28.26 -15.04
CA GLY A 143 -20.38 -26.85 -14.64
C GLY A 143 -20.93 -26.58 -13.23
N ARG A 144 -20.82 -27.54 -12.29
CA ARG A 144 -21.35 -27.38 -10.92
C ARG A 144 -20.71 -26.18 -10.21
N THR A 145 -21.48 -25.48 -9.40
CA THR A 145 -21.01 -24.29 -8.68
C THR A 145 -20.22 -24.68 -7.42
N LEU A 146 -19.38 -23.76 -6.93
CA LEU A 146 -18.62 -23.95 -5.70
C LEU A 146 -19.53 -24.17 -4.49
N ASP A 147 -20.64 -23.43 -4.40
CA ASP A 147 -21.59 -23.56 -3.29
C ASP A 147 -22.39 -24.86 -3.33
N ALA A 148 -22.59 -25.46 -4.52
CA ALA A 148 -23.17 -26.80 -4.64
C ALA A 148 -22.22 -27.86 -4.06
N VAL A 149 -20.95 -27.86 -4.48
CA VAL A 149 -19.92 -28.78 -3.94
C VAL A 149 -19.79 -28.63 -2.42
N ARG A 150 -19.65 -27.39 -1.94
CA ARG A 150 -19.55 -27.10 -0.50
C ARG A 150 -20.77 -27.59 0.28
N ARG A 151 -21.98 -27.53 -0.30
CA ARG A 151 -23.20 -27.99 0.36
C ARG A 151 -23.22 -29.50 0.54
N GLU A 152 -22.83 -30.26 -0.49
CA GLU A 152 -22.72 -31.72 -0.43
C GLU A 152 -21.63 -32.15 0.58
N LEU A 153 -20.56 -31.36 0.69
CA LEU A 153 -19.47 -31.60 1.66
C LEU A 153 -19.78 -31.08 3.08
N GLY A 154 -21.00 -30.61 3.36
CA GLY A 154 -21.39 -30.13 4.69
C GLY A 154 -20.76 -28.81 5.15
N TYR A 155 -20.06 -28.08 4.26
CA TYR A 155 -19.27 -26.88 4.56
C TYR A 155 -20.00 -25.80 5.38
N PHE A 156 -21.29 -25.56 5.12
CA PHE A 156 -22.04 -24.45 5.72
C PHE A 156 -22.56 -24.74 7.14
N LYS A 157 -22.27 -25.91 7.70
CA LYS A 157 -22.69 -26.28 9.05
C LYS A 157 -21.45 -26.36 9.96
N PRO A 158 -21.39 -25.57 11.04
CA PRO A 158 -20.40 -25.76 12.10
C PRO A 158 -20.47 -27.18 12.65
N ASN A 159 -19.34 -27.74 13.05
CA ASN A 159 -19.25 -29.07 13.66
C ASN A 159 -18.92 -29.04 15.17
N ASP A 160 -18.82 -27.84 15.75
CA ASP A 160 -18.57 -27.62 17.18
C ASP A 160 -19.51 -26.54 17.74
N ASN A 161 -19.52 -26.40 19.07
CA ASN A 161 -20.24 -25.36 19.79
C ASN A 161 -19.77 -23.96 19.36
N GLY A 162 -20.67 -22.97 19.39
CA GLY A 162 -20.30 -21.56 19.19
C GLY A 162 -20.02 -21.12 17.75
N ASN A 163 -20.55 -21.82 16.74
CA ASN A 163 -20.34 -21.53 15.31
C ASN A 163 -18.89 -21.68 14.84
N LEU A 164 -18.18 -22.68 15.36
CA LEU A 164 -16.80 -23.00 14.98
C LEU A 164 -16.72 -24.22 14.07
N TRP A 165 -15.69 -24.24 13.24
CA TRP A 165 -15.23 -25.40 12.48
C TRP A 165 -13.95 -25.89 13.13
N THR A 166 -13.98 -27.09 13.71
CA THR A 166 -12.85 -27.67 14.43
C THR A 166 -12.46 -29.04 13.88
N GLY A 167 -11.19 -29.39 14.00
CA GLY A 167 -10.65 -30.69 13.60
C GLY A 167 -10.75 -31.04 12.12
N GLY A 168 -10.41 -32.29 11.79
CA GLY A 168 -10.58 -32.88 10.46
C GLY A 168 -12.04 -33.19 10.12
N PRO A 169 -12.31 -33.72 8.92
CA PRO A 169 -13.62 -34.29 8.59
C PRO A 169 -13.83 -35.65 9.27
N ASN A 170 -14.95 -35.81 9.99
CA ASN A 170 -15.32 -37.04 10.73
C ASN A 170 -16.12 -38.06 9.89
N ALA A 171 -16.00 -38.03 8.56
CA ALA A 171 -16.86 -38.84 7.68
C ALA A 171 -16.12 -40.07 7.15
N GLU A 172 -16.67 -41.27 7.42
CA GLU A 172 -16.19 -42.54 6.85
C GLU A 172 -16.36 -42.60 5.33
N SER A 173 -17.28 -41.81 4.76
CA SER A 173 -17.49 -41.69 3.31
C SER A 173 -17.95 -40.29 2.92
N LEU A 174 -17.52 -39.84 1.73
CA LEU A 174 -17.92 -38.56 1.15
C LEU A 174 -19.29 -38.69 0.47
N ALA A 175 -20.16 -37.70 0.66
CA ALA A 175 -21.47 -37.65 -0.02
C ALA A 175 -21.36 -37.46 -1.54
N LEU A 176 -20.18 -37.06 -2.02
CA LEU A 176 -19.87 -36.81 -3.41
C LEU A 176 -18.56 -37.52 -3.75
N GLU A 177 -18.52 -38.24 -4.86
CA GLU A 177 -17.27 -38.83 -5.35
C GLU A 177 -16.30 -37.72 -5.80
N PRO A 178 -15.02 -37.79 -5.40
CA PRO A 178 -13.98 -36.88 -5.88
C PRO A 178 -13.81 -37.00 -7.40
N ASP A 179 -13.56 -35.88 -8.07
CA ASP A 179 -13.24 -35.92 -9.51
C ASP A 179 -11.85 -36.46 -9.76
N VAL A 180 -10.93 -36.25 -8.82
CA VAL A 180 -9.54 -36.72 -8.86
C VAL A 180 -9.08 -37.10 -7.46
N GLY A 181 -8.19 -38.09 -7.36
CA GLY A 181 -7.62 -38.57 -6.11
C GLY A 181 -8.44 -39.69 -5.44
N PRO A 182 -8.04 -40.11 -4.24
CA PRO A 182 -8.71 -41.19 -3.52
C PRO A 182 -10.08 -40.76 -2.99
N THR A 183 -10.96 -41.73 -2.72
CA THR A 183 -12.23 -41.51 -1.99
C THR A 183 -12.04 -41.40 -0.49
N GLN A 184 -10.96 -41.95 0.05
CA GLN A 184 -10.61 -41.86 1.47
C GLN A 184 -10.09 -40.46 1.79
N VAL A 185 -10.63 -39.85 2.85
CA VAL A 185 -10.28 -38.51 3.28
C VAL A 185 -9.24 -38.58 4.40
N PRO A 186 -8.02 -38.07 4.22
CA PRO A 186 -7.05 -37.98 5.32
C PRO A 186 -7.49 -36.89 6.30
N GLU A 187 -7.71 -37.23 7.58
CA GLU A 187 -8.23 -36.30 8.59
C GLU A 187 -7.35 -35.05 8.74
N ALA A 188 -6.03 -35.22 8.82
CA ALA A 188 -5.04 -34.15 8.88
C ALA A 188 -5.01 -33.21 7.65
N LYS A 189 -5.61 -33.60 6.51
CA LYS A 189 -5.60 -32.79 5.26
C LYS A 189 -6.98 -32.30 4.84
N GLY A 190 -8.03 -33.08 5.12
CA GLY A 190 -9.38 -32.88 4.60
C GLY A 190 -9.48 -33.09 3.09
N VAL A 191 -10.35 -32.31 2.44
CA VAL A 191 -10.53 -32.33 0.98
C VAL A 191 -10.21 -30.96 0.38
N ILE A 192 -9.92 -30.94 -0.91
CA ILE A 192 -9.58 -29.71 -1.63
C ILE A 192 -10.56 -29.44 -2.78
N VAL A 193 -10.99 -28.20 -2.92
CA VAL A 193 -11.90 -27.76 -3.98
C VAL A 193 -11.18 -26.82 -4.94
N ILE A 194 -11.05 -27.20 -6.22
CA ILE A 194 -10.28 -26.49 -7.23
C ILE A 194 -11.20 -26.14 -8.41
N GLY A 195 -11.15 -24.91 -8.91
CA GLY A 195 -11.99 -24.55 -10.04
C GLY A 195 -11.51 -23.36 -10.84
N ALA A 196 -12.31 -23.03 -11.85
CA ALA A 196 -12.08 -21.87 -12.70
C ALA A 196 -13.40 -21.12 -12.92
N THR A 197 -13.38 -19.81 -12.68
CA THR A 197 -14.55 -18.94 -12.85
C THR A 197 -14.11 -17.58 -13.39
N ARG A 198 -15.07 -16.78 -13.86
CA ARG A 198 -14.84 -15.33 -14.01
C ARG A 198 -14.46 -14.70 -12.66
N TRP A 199 -13.97 -13.47 -12.68
CA TRP A 199 -13.56 -12.76 -11.48
C TRP A 199 -14.72 -12.66 -10.48
N VAL A 200 -14.41 -12.97 -9.21
CA VAL A 200 -15.35 -12.89 -8.09
C VAL A 200 -14.73 -11.98 -7.03
N ASP A 201 -15.47 -10.95 -6.63
CA ASP A 201 -15.11 -10.12 -5.49
C ASP A 201 -15.68 -10.74 -4.21
N ASN A 202 -14.90 -10.70 -3.14
CA ASN A 202 -15.44 -10.87 -1.79
C ASN A 202 -15.93 -9.48 -1.35
N TYR A 203 -16.81 -9.35 -0.38
CA TYR A 203 -17.16 -8.06 0.24
C TYR A 203 -17.85 -8.35 1.58
N ASN A 204 -17.20 -8.03 2.70
CA ASN A 204 -17.72 -8.36 4.02
C ASN A 204 -18.15 -7.09 4.74
N VAL A 205 -19.40 -7.08 5.22
CA VAL A 205 -19.96 -5.95 5.96
C VAL A 205 -20.09 -6.32 7.44
N PRO A 206 -19.37 -5.64 8.35
CA PRO A 206 -19.49 -5.90 9.78
C PRO A 206 -20.83 -5.37 10.31
N VAL A 207 -21.54 -6.23 11.05
CA VAL A 207 -22.77 -5.91 11.79
C VAL A 207 -22.49 -6.10 13.27
N PHE A 208 -22.68 -5.03 14.05
CA PHE A 208 -22.50 -5.05 15.50
C PHE A 208 -23.72 -5.71 16.14
N SER A 209 -23.59 -7.00 16.43
CA SER A 209 -24.64 -7.82 17.02
C SER A 209 -24.02 -9.08 17.61
N THR A 210 -24.61 -9.58 18.70
CA THR A 210 -24.34 -10.92 19.23
C THR A 210 -25.35 -11.96 18.73
N ASP A 211 -26.42 -11.51 18.06
CA ASP A 211 -27.49 -12.36 17.54
C ASP A 211 -27.20 -12.80 16.09
N ILE A 212 -26.56 -13.96 15.97
CA ILE A 212 -26.29 -14.58 14.66
C ILE A 212 -27.56 -14.97 13.91
N ALA A 213 -28.68 -15.23 14.59
CA ALA A 213 -29.92 -15.59 13.92
C ALA A 213 -30.45 -14.40 13.11
N SER A 214 -30.42 -13.20 13.67
CA SER A 214 -30.79 -11.97 12.97
C SER A 214 -29.83 -11.66 11.81
N VAL A 215 -28.51 -11.79 12.00
CA VAL A 215 -27.56 -11.55 10.90
C VAL A 215 -27.65 -12.62 9.79
N ARG A 216 -28.02 -13.86 10.12
CA ARG A 216 -28.35 -14.90 9.11
C ARG A 216 -29.58 -14.52 8.28
N LYS A 217 -30.61 -13.89 8.87
CA LYS A 217 -31.75 -13.36 8.11
C LYS A 217 -31.32 -12.25 7.15
N ILE A 218 -30.47 -11.32 7.62
CA ILE A 218 -29.89 -10.26 6.78
C ILE A 218 -29.13 -10.89 5.61
N ALA A 219 -28.18 -11.78 5.87
CA ALA A 219 -27.39 -12.45 4.84
C ALA A 219 -28.28 -13.21 3.83
N LYS A 220 -29.34 -13.88 4.30
CA LYS A 220 -30.32 -14.53 3.42
C LYS A 220 -31.01 -13.52 2.49
N ARG A 221 -31.44 -12.36 3.01
CA ARG A 221 -32.14 -11.31 2.24
C ARG A 221 -31.21 -10.53 1.31
N VAL A 222 -29.92 -10.43 1.63
CA VAL A 222 -28.90 -9.86 0.72
C VAL A 222 -28.61 -10.82 -0.44
N SER A 223 -28.53 -12.12 -0.13
CA SER A 223 -28.19 -13.17 -1.10
C SER A 223 -29.24 -13.28 -2.20
N GLY A 224 -28.80 -13.37 -3.46
CA GLY A 224 -29.68 -13.56 -4.61
C GLY A 224 -30.53 -14.83 -4.50
N ARG A 225 -30.01 -15.88 -3.85
CA ARG A 225 -30.79 -17.10 -3.57
C ARG A 225 -31.96 -16.86 -2.62
N GLY A 226 -31.88 -15.85 -1.75
CA GLY A 226 -32.97 -15.46 -0.86
C GLY A 226 -33.85 -14.34 -1.41
N GLY A 227 -33.76 -14.04 -2.71
CA GLY A 227 -34.53 -12.96 -3.37
C GLY A 227 -33.88 -11.59 -3.29
N GLY A 228 -32.63 -11.51 -2.82
CA GLY A 228 -31.86 -10.27 -2.68
C GLY A 228 -31.20 -9.80 -3.96
N LEU A 229 -29.98 -9.28 -3.81
CA LEU A 229 -29.19 -8.76 -4.93
C LEU A 229 -28.81 -9.89 -5.90
N PRO A 230 -29.03 -9.73 -7.22
CA PRO A 230 -28.67 -10.75 -8.19
C PRO A 230 -27.16 -10.98 -8.20
N SER A 231 -26.74 -12.23 -8.43
CA SER A 231 -25.33 -12.62 -8.48
C SER A 231 -24.52 -12.35 -7.19
N VAL A 232 -25.19 -12.14 -6.06
CA VAL A 232 -24.58 -12.06 -4.72
C VAL A 232 -24.87 -13.34 -3.94
N GLN A 233 -23.82 -13.96 -3.39
CA GLN A 233 -23.94 -15.00 -2.38
C GLN A 233 -23.52 -14.42 -1.04
N ALA A 234 -24.35 -14.55 -0.01
CA ALA A 234 -24.03 -14.03 1.32
C ALA A 234 -24.24 -15.08 2.43
N MET A 235 -23.41 -15.00 3.47
CA MET A 235 -23.56 -15.78 4.70
C MET A 235 -23.15 -14.94 5.92
N ALA A 236 -23.63 -15.32 7.10
CA ALA A 236 -23.24 -14.69 8.35
C ALA A 236 -22.07 -15.46 8.98
N LEU A 237 -20.99 -14.76 9.34
CA LEU A 237 -19.81 -15.31 9.98
C LEU A 237 -19.51 -14.55 11.27
N THR A 238 -19.33 -15.28 12.38
CA THR A 238 -18.93 -14.67 13.65
C THR A 238 -17.49 -14.18 13.55
N HIS A 239 -17.26 -12.97 14.04
CA HIS A 239 -15.95 -12.33 14.07
C HIS A 239 -15.73 -11.69 15.44
N GLY A 240 -15.14 -12.46 16.37
CA GLY A 240 -15.03 -12.06 17.77
C GLY A 240 -16.36 -12.18 18.52
N GLU A 241 -16.46 -11.52 19.66
CA GLU A 241 -17.59 -11.66 20.59
C GLU A 241 -18.80 -10.79 20.22
N THR A 242 -18.57 -9.64 19.57
CA THR A 242 -19.58 -8.59 19.38
C THR A 242 -19.84 -8.22 17.93
N VAL A 243 -19.16 -8.86 16.98
CA VAL A 243 -19.28 -8.56 15.55
C VAL A 243 -19.62 -9.83 14.78
N ILE A 244 -20.56 -9.70 13.85
CA ILE A 244 -20.91 -10.74 12.90
C ILE A 244 -20.87 -10.10 11.53
N GLU A 245 -20.13 -10.70 10.61
CA GLU A 245 -20.01 -10.20 9.25
C GLU A 245 -21.07 -10.80 8.35
N VAL A 246 -21.68 -9.98 7.51
CA VAL A 246 -22.36 -10.44 6.30
C VAL A 246 -21.30 -10.59 5.21
N ALA A 247 -20.71 -11.77 5.14
CA ALA A 247 -19.68 -12.10 4.16
C ALA A 247 -20.30 -12.40 2.80
N CYS A 248 -19.94 -11.61 1.78
CA CYS A 248 -20.52 -11.70 0.45
C CYS A 248 -19.49 -12.10 -0.61
N ASN A 249 -19.91 -12.91 -1.58
CA ASN A 249 -19.23 -13.13 -2.84
C ASN A 249 -20.06 -12.50 -3.96
N LEU A 250 -19.46 -11.58 -4.72
CA LEU A 250 -20.05 -10.92 -5.88
C LEU A 250 -19.58 -11.68 -7.11
N LEU A 251 -20.45 -12.53 -7.65
CA LEU A 251 -20.12 -13.43 -8.77
C LEU A 251 -19.99 -12.67 -10.09
N GLU A 252 -20.61 -11.50 -10.18
CA GLU A 252 -20.57 -10.58 -11.33
C GLU A 252 -20.38 -9.14 -10.83
N PRO A 253 -19.17 -8.77 -10.37
CA PRO A 253 -18.91 -7.49 -9.72
C PRO A 253 -19.08 -6.28 -10.64
N ASN A 254 -19.09 -6.51 -11.96
CA ASN A 254 -19.45 -5.50 -12.96
C ASN A 254 -20.95 -5.16 -13.00
N LYS A 255 -21.82 -5.98 -12.38
CA LYS A 255 -23.27 -5.72 -12.29
C LYS A 255 -23.70 -5.24 -10.90
N VAL A 256 -23.10 -5.80 -9.85
CA VAL A 256 -23.39 -5.45 -8.46
C VAL A 256 -22.07 -5.26 -7.72
N GLY A 257 -21.75 -4.00 -7.39
CA GLY A 257 -20.56 -3.64 -6.65
C GLY A 257 -20.77 -3.67 -5.12
N GLY A 258 -19.67 -3.57 -4.38
CA GLY A 258 -19.68 -3.57 -2.91
C GLY A 258 -20.48 -2.42 -2.30
N GLU A 259 -20.55 -1.25 -2.93
CA GLU A 259 -21.36 -0.11 -2.46
C GLU A 259 -22.85 -0.46 -2.38
N ARG A 260 -23.39 -1.12 -3.42
CA ARG A 260 -24.79 -1.58 -3.39
C ARG A 260 -25.04 -2.65 -2.32
N VAL A 261 -24.07 -3.54 -2.08
CA VAL A 261 -24.15 -4.53 -1.00
C VAL A 261 -24.12 -3.85 0.37
N GLN A 262 -23.25 -2.87 0.56
CA GLN A 262 -23.15 -2.07 1.77
C GLN A 262 -24.49 -1.43 2.12
N LEU A 263 -25.08 -0.71 1.16
CA LEU A 263 -26.37 -0.04 1.34
C LEU A 263 -27.49 -1.01 1.68
N GLU A 264 -27.52 -2.18 1.04
CA GLU A 264 -28.55 -3.19 1.31
C GLU A 264 -28.38 -3.83 2.69
N VAL A 265 -27.15 -4.14 3.11
CA VAL A 265 -26.87 -4.64 4.47
C VAL A 265 -27.26 -3.60 5.52
N GLU A 266 -26.93 -2.32 5.31
CA GLU A 266 -27.29 -1.23 6.22
C GLU A 266 -28.79 -1.05 6.34
N ARG A 267 -29.51 -1.13 5.22
CA ARG A 267 -30.98 -1.06 5.17
C ARG A 267 -31.60 -2.21 5.96
N LEU A 268 -31.14 -3.43 5.75
CA LEU A 268 -31.64 -4.63 6.41
C LEU A 268 -31.25 -4.71 7.89
N ALA A 269 -30.06 -4.26 8.25
CA ALA A 269 -29.63 -4.19 9.65
C ALA A 269 -30.53 -3.25 10.45
N LYS A 270 -30.86 -2.07 9.89
CA LYS A 270 -31.81 -1.12 10.51
C LYS A 270 -33.19 -1.75 10.74
N GLU A 271 -33.68 -2.56 9.82
CA GLU A 271 -34.97 -3.27 9.97
C GLU A 271 -34.95 -4.31 11.10
N GLU A 272 -33.83 -5.02 11.29
CA GLU A 272 -33.67 -6.02 12.36
C GLU A 272 -33.22 -5.38 13.69
N GLY A 273 -33.16 -4.05 13.79
CA GLY A 273 -32.73 -3.34 15.00
C GLY A 273 -31.22 -3.43 15.30
N ALA A 274 -30.42 -3.79 14.30
CA ALA A 274 -28.96 -3.89 14.38
C ALA A 274 -28.27 -2.69 13.71
N PHE A 275 -27.02 -2.42 14.09
CA PHE A 275 -26.19 -1.39 13.47
C PHE A 275 -25.16 -2.03 12.53
N ALA A 276 -25.26 -1.75 11.24
CA ALA A 276 -24.20 -2.02 10.27
C ALA A 276 -23.38 -0.74 10.08
N SER A 277 -22.04 -0.86 10.09
CA SER A 277 -21.16 0.30 9.96
C SER A 277 -20.58 0.41 8.56
N GLN A 278 -20.46 1.64 8.08
CA GLN A 278 -19.71 2.03 6.89
C GLN A 278 -18.19 2.14 7.15
N THR A 279 -17.77 1.98 8.40
CA THR A 279 -16.42 2.34 8.87
C THR A 279 -15.55 1.10 8.97
N VAL A 280 -14.53 1.04 8.10
CA VAL A 280 -13.24 0.38 8.37
C VAL A 280 -12.86 0.71 9.81
N GLY A 281 -12.77 -0.30 10.68
CA GLY A 281 -12.64 -0.13 12.12
C GLY A 281 -11.56 0.86 12.55
N THR A 282 -11.99 2.08 12.87
CA THR A 282 -11.42 2.90 13.95
C THR A 282 -12.19 2.64 15.23
N PHE A 283 -12.27 1.37 15.61
CA PHE A 283 -12.52 0.89 16.97
C PHE A 283 -11.76 -0.42 17.08
N ALA A 284 -10.94 -0.54 18.12
CA ALA A 284 -9.97 -1.60 18.30
C ALA A 284 -10.55 -3.00 18.13
N TYR A 285 -10.22 -3.65 17.01
CA TYR A 285 -10.00 -5.09 16.93
C TYR A 285 -8.81 -5.30 15.99
N THR A 286 -7.79 -5.96 16.49
CA THR A 286 -6.60 -6.35 15.73
C THR A 286 -7.00 -7.33 14.61
N GLY A 287 -7.34 -6.80 13.44
CA GLY A 287 -7.78 -7.58 12.28
C GLY A 287 -8.03 -6.65 11.10
N ALA A 288 -6.96 -6.24 10.42
CA ALA A 288 -7.06 -5.40 9.24
C ALA A 288 -7.65 -6.17 8.06
N GLY A 289 -8.68 -5.62 7.41
CA GLY A 289 -8.77 -5.70 5.95
C GLY A 289 -9.95 -6.46 5.33
N SER A 290 -11.17 -5.92 5.37
CA SER A 290 -12.21 -6.34 4.42
C SER A 290 -12.38 -5.35 3.25
N LEU A 291 -12.42 -4.03 3.51
CA LEU A 291 -12.54 -2.99 2.47
C LEU A 291 -11.18 -2.54 1.87
N LEU A 292 -10.14 -2.45 2.71
CA LEU A 292 -8.80 -2.08 2.28
C LEU A 292 -8.14 -3.17 1.43
N SER A 293 -8.33 -4.45 1.76
CA SER A 293 -7.67 -5.55 1.01
C SER A 293 -8.17 -5.69 -0.43
N GLN A 294 -9.37 -5.23 -0.77
CA GLN A 294 -9.97 -5.43 -2.10
C GLN A 294 -9.68 -4.32 -3.09
N ARG A 295 -9.72 -3.06 -2.63
CA ARG A 295 -9.12 -1.96 -3.40
C ARG A 295 -7.63 -2.25 -3.60
N SER A 296 -6.92 -2.73 -2.57
CA SER A 296 -5.53 -3.16 -2.73
C SER A 296 -5.37 -4.35 -3.69
N VAL A 297 -6.24 -5.37 -3.71
CA VAL A 297 -6.16 -6.45 -4.72
C VAL A 297 -6.37 -5.93 -6.12
N LEU A 298 -7.40 -5.11 -6.38
CA LEU A 298 -7.66 -4.61 -7.73
C LEU A 298 -6.58 -3.60 -8.17
N ILE A 299 -6.10 -2.75 -7.27
CA ILE A 299 -5.00 -1.80 -7.51
C ILE A 299 -3.69 -2.55 -7.75
N THR A 300 -3.33 -3.53 -6.91
CA THR A 300 -2.10 -4.32 -7.08
C THR A 300 -2.19 -5.27 -8.28
N LEU A 301 -3.38 -5.81 -8.57
CA LEU A 301 -3.62 -6.59 -9.78
C LEU A 301 -3.55 -5.71 -11.02
N MET A 302 -4.10 -4.50 -11.02
CA MET A 302 -3.94 -3.51 -12.09
C MET A 302 -2.47 -3.11 -12.24
N ALA A 303 -1.74 -2.88 -11.15
CA ALA A 303 -0.31 -2.60 -11.16
C ALA A 303 0.50 -3.78 -11.71
N TYR A 304 0.14 -5.02 -11.38
CA TYR A 304 0.81 -6.21 -11.90
C TYR A 304 0.47 -6.50 -13.35
N ILE A 305 -0.82 -6.38 -13.73
CA ILE A 305 -1.29 -6.43 -15.12
C ILE A 305 -0.53 -5.40 -15.93
N PHE A 306 -0.33 -4.20 -15.38
CA PHE A 306 0.44 -3.13 -15.99
C PHE A 306 1.92 -3.53 -16.11
N VAL A 307 2.59 -3.97 -15.04
CA VAL A 307 3.99 -4.49 -15.06
C VAL A 307 4.18 -5.65 -16.06
N ILE A 308 3.18 -6.51 -16.24
CA ILE A 308 3.21 -7.56 -17.26
C ILE A 308 2.96 -7.01 -18.65
N PHE A 309 2.02 -6.09 -18.83
CA PHE A 309 1.85 -5.38 -20.08
C PHE A 309 3.16 -4.68 -20.48
N LEU A 310 3.91 -4.20 -19.48
CA LEU A 310 5.25 -3.68 -19.64
C LEU A 310 6.28 -4.79 -20.02
N LYS A 311 6.26 -5.96 -19.37
CA LYS A 311 7.15 -7.11 -19.68
C LYS A 311 6.88 -7.78 -21.03
N ASN A 312 5.62 -8.01 -21.42
CA ASN A 312 5.24 -8.62 -22.71
C ASN A 312 5.48 -7.71 -23.91
N PHE A 313 5.62 -6.42 -23.64
CA PHE A 313 6.12 -5.51 -24.66
C PHE A 313 7.56 -5.82 -25.04
N SER A 314 8.29 -6.76 -24.38
CA SER A 314 9.70 -7.19 -24.59
C SER A 314 10.13 -7.73 -25.96
N GLY A 315 9.50 -7.27 -27.05
CA GLY A 315 10.28 -6.73 -28.18
C GLY A 315 10.76 -5.28 -27.95
N ASN A 316 10.35 -4.68 -26.83
CA ASN A 316 10.46 -3.30 -26.41
C ASN A 316 9.95 -3.20 -24.96
N LYS A 317 10.83 -3.33 -23.97
CA LYS A 317 10.56 -2.80 -22.62
C LYS A 317 9.86 -1.43 -22.76
N PRO A 318 8.90 -1.07 -21.91
CA PRO A 318 8.29 0.24 -22.00
C PRO A 318 9.26 1.22 -21.36
N ALA A 319 10.21 1.61 -22.18
CA ALA A 319 10.67 2.95 -22.27
C ALA A 319 9.46 3.87 -22.56
N LEU A 320 8.50 4.00 -21.63
CA LEU A 320 7.30 4.82 -21.82
C LEU A 320 7.61 6.32 -21.84
N ALA A 321 8.85 6.67 -21.49
CA ALA A 321 9.47 7.98 -21.72
C ALA A 321 10.66 7.93 -22.69
N ALA A 322 11.36 6.80 -22.80
CA ALA A 322 12.66 6.77 -23.48
C ALA A 322 12.60 6.28 -24.95
N ASN A 323 11.57 5.54 -25.39
CA ASN A 323 11.35 5.13 -26.80
C ASN A 323 10.43 6.09 -27.56
N LYS A 324 10.03 7.17 -26.90
CA LYS A 324 9.25 8.26 -27.48
C LYS A 324 10.18 9.24 -28.19
N THR A 325 9.79 9.66 -29.39
CA THR A 325 10.37 10.82 -30.09
C THR A 325 10.42 12.04 -29.17
N GLU A 326 11.29 13.02 -29.44
CA GLU A 326 11.32 14.30 -28.67
C GLU A 326 9.94 14.96 -28.58
N GLU A 327 9.07 14.71 -29.56
CA GLU A 327 7.71 15.20 -29.62
C GLU A 327 6.76 14.45 -28.67
N GLU A 328 6.84 13.13 -28.60
CA GLU A 328 6.06 12.29 -27.67
C GLU A 328 6.54 12.42 -26.21
N LYS A 329 7.84 12.70 -26.02
CA LYS A 329 8.43 13.05 -24.73
C LYS A 329 7.79 14.31 -24.12
N LYS A 330 7.22 15.24 -24.90
CA LYS A 330 6.46 16.40 -24.39
C LYS A 330 5.13 16.03 -23.71
N TRP A 331 4.64 14.81 -23.89
CA TRP A 331 3.34 14.34 -23.38
C TRP A 331 3.44 13.51 -22.10
N ILE A 332 4.63 13.32 -21.54
CA ILE A 332 4.81 12.57 -20.28
C ILE A 332 4.21 13.37 -19.13
N THR A 333 3.19 12.79 -18.49
CA THR A 333 2.68 13.20 -17.19
C THR A 333 3.66 12.72 -16.11
N ALA A 334 4.21 13.63 -15.32
CA ALA A 334 5.26 13.33 -14.35
C ALA A 334 4.94 13.91 -12.97
N GLN A 335 5.51 13.33 -11.93
CA GLN A 335 5.40 13.85 -10.57
C GLN A 335 6.79 13.97 -9.96
N VAL A 336 6.90 14.84 -8.96
CA VAL A 336 8.10 14.96 -8.14
C VAL A 336 7.76 14.57 -6.71
N ALA A 337 8.58 13.72 -6.12
CA ALA A 337 8.62 13.51 -4.68
C ALA A 337 9.84 14.24 -4.10
N ARG A 338 9.62 15.08 -3.09
CA ARG A 338 10.67 15.63 -2.24
C ARG A 338 10.62 14.89 -0.90
N ILE A 339 11.68 14.16 -0.58
CA ILE A 339 11.78 13.40 0.68
C ILE A 339 12.85 14.06 1.53
N TRP A 340 12.51 14.43 2.76
CA TRP A 340 13.45 14.91 3.75
C TRP A 340 13.74 13.87 4.81
N ILE A 341 15.02 13.58 5.02
CA ILE A 341 15.50 12.59 5.98
C ILE A 341 16.42 13.26 6.99
N SER A 342 16.20 12.98 8.27
CA SER A 342 16.98 13.49 9.41
C SER A 342 18.33 12.75 9.52
N GLU A 343 19.19 12.92 8.53
CA GLU A 343 20.59 12.47 8.50
C GLU A 343 21.33 13.16 7.35
N SER A 344 22.56 13.60 7.57
CA SER A 344 23.47 14.06 6.49
C SER A 344 24.96 13.85 6.79
N ARG A 345 25.28 13.24 7.93
CA ARG A 345 26.63 13.05 8.46
C ARG A 345 27.10 11.60 8.29
N ASN A 346 26.19 10.63 8.39
CA ASN A 346 26.46 9.21 8.20
C ASN A 346 26.36 8.80 6.72
N HIS A 347 27.51 8.65 6.08
CA HIS A 347 27.58 8.34 4.65
C HIS A 347 27.03 6.95 4.30
N SER A 348 27.21 5.95 5.18
CA SER A 348 26.71 4.59 4.96
C SER A 348 25.18 4.56 4.95
N SER A 349 24.53 5.28 5.88
CA SER A 349 23.07 5.39 5.91
C SER A 349 22.54 6.07 4.64
N LEU A 350 23.19 7.14 4.19
CA LEU A 350 22.82 7.84 2.95
C LEU A 350 22.99 6.96 1.71
N GLN A 351 24.09 6.20 1.61
CA GLN A 351 24.31 5.26 0.51
C GLN A 351 23.26 4.15 0.48
N ALA A 352 22.84 3.63 1.64
CA ALA A 352 21.77 2.63 1.70
C ALA A 352 20.44 3.19 1.17
N ILE A 353 20.10 4.43 1.56
CA ILE A 353 18.87 5.11 1.10
C ILE A 353 18.91 5.40 -0.40
N GLU A 354 20.03 5.93 -0.92
CA GLU A 354 20.19 6.14 -2.35
C GLU A 354 20.20 4.83 -3.15
N GLY A 355 20.81 3.79 -2.59
CA GLY A 355 20.83 2.45 -3.17
C GLY A 355 19.42 1.89 -3.32
N ALA A 356 18.56 2.09 -2.31
CA ALA A 356 17.15 1.71 -2.37
C ALA A 356 16.40 2.45 -3.49
N ALA A 357 16.64 3.75 -3.66
CA ALA A 357 16.05 4.51 -4.75
C ALA A 357 16.48 4.01 -6.14
N LYS A 358 17.75 3.62 -6.28
CA LYS A 358 18.35 3.14 -7.54
C LYS A 358 17.90 1.73 -7.95
N GLN A 359 17.17 1.00 -7.09
CA GLN A 359 16.61 -0.31 -7.45
C GLN A 359 15.49 -0.20 -8.49
N ASP A 360 14.81 0.95 -8.54
CA ASP A 360 13.79 1.25 -9.53
C ASP A 360 14.37 2.17 -10.62
N PRO A 361 14.65 1.64 -11.83
CA PRO A 361 15.22 2.45 -12.91
C PRO A 361 14.23 3.48 -13.48
N GLU A 362 12.95 3.39 -13.13
CA GLU A 362 11.89 4.29 -13.61
C GLU A 362 11.75 5.53 -12.73
N SER A 363 12.39 5.56 -11.56
CA SER A 363 12.42 6.69 -10.65
C SER A 363 13.85 7.26 -10.55
N VAL A 364 14.00 8.57 -10.74
CA VAL A 364 15.32 9.19 -10.83
C VAL A 364 15.49 10.27 -9.78
N ILE A 365 16.56 10.17 -8.98
CA ILE A 365 17.03 11.27 -8.14
C ILE A 365 17.63 12.34 -9.05
N VAL A 366 16.94 13.48 -9.20
CA VAL A 366 17.39 14.60 -10.04
C VAL A 366 18.19 15.65 -9.26
N ASN A 367 18.00 15.70 -7.94
CA ASN A 367 18.72 16.58 -7.05
C ASN A 367 18.84 15.96 -5.65
N LYS A 368 19.94 16.32 -4.98
CA LYS A 368 20.22 15.97 -3.59
C LYS A 368 20.75 17.22 -2.91
N PHE A 369 20.08 17.65 -1.84
CA PHE A 369 20.55 18.75 -1.00
C PHE A 369 20.92 18.20 0.37
N GLU A 370 22.19 18.30 0.72
CA GLU A 370 22.73 17.79 1.98
C GLU A 370 23.28 18.94 2.81
N ASP A 371 22.84 19.02 4.07
CA ASP A 371 23.35 20.04 4.98
C ASP A 371 23.80 19.41 6.30
N ARG A 372 25.10 19.49 6.59
CA ARG A 372 25.72 18.89 7.79
C ARG A 372 25.37 19.64 9.08
N ALA A 373 25.14 20.96 9.03
CA ALA A 373 24.73 21.73 10.20
C ALA A 373 23.29 21.38 10.59
N TYR A 374 22.39 21.31 9.61
CA TYR A 374 21.02 20.85 9.79
C TYR A 374 20.90 19.38 10.17
N ASN A 375 21.92 18.58 9.83
CA ASN A 375 21.88 17.12 9.90
C ASN A 375 20.66 16.55 9.18
N ARG A 376 20.43 17.02 7.95
CA ARG A 376 19.25 16.70 7.16
C ARG A 376 19.61 16.66 5.67
N VAL A 377 19.08 15.67 4.98
CA VAL A 377 19.17 15.53 3.51
C VAL A 377 17.79 15.65 2.90
N ARG A 378 17.72 16.25 1.70
CA ARG A 378 16.55 16.19 0.84
C ARG A 378 16.90 15.52 -0.48
N TYR A 379 16.10 14.54 -0.87
CA TYR A 379 16.12 13.95 -2.21
C TYR A 379 14.95 14.49 -3.03
N THR A 380 15.23 14.94 -4.24
CA THR A 380 14.21 15.30 -5.24
C THR A 380 14.19 14.21 -6.30
N ILE A 381 13.07 13.50 -6.40
CA ILE A 381 12.91 12.29 -7.20
C ILE A 381 11.77 12.50 -8.21
N VAL A 382 11.96 12.06 -9.44
CA VAL A 382 10.98 12.23 -10.51
C VAL A 382 10.66 10.89 -11.15
N SER A 383 9.37 10.66 -11.41
CA SER A 383 8.92 9.60 -12.32
C SER A 383 7.64 10.00 -13.03
N TYR A 384 7.17 9.13 -13.93
CA TYR A 384 5.91 9.32 -14.65
C TYR A 384 4.70 8.85 -13.82
N VAL A 385 3.53 9.24 -14.30
CA VAL A 385 2.23 8.78 -13.81
C VAL A 385 1.50 8.07 -14.94
N VAL A 386 0.81 7.00 -14.59
CA VAL A 386 0.00 6.20 -15.51
C VAL A 386 -1.45 6.37 -15.16
N HIS A 387 -2.26 6.50 -16.21
CA HIS A 387 -3.68 6.66 -16.12
C HIS A 387 -4.41 5.46 -16.73
N ASP A 388 -5.60 5.17 -16.21
CA ASP A 388 -6.53 4.27 -16.89
C ASP A 388 -7.20 4.94 -18.11
N SER A 389 -8.06 4.20 -18.81
CA SER A 389 -8.81 4.71 -19.97
C SER A 389 -9.79 5.84 -19.63
N THR A 390 -10.06 6.08 -18.35
CA THR A 390 -10.93 7.17 -17.87
C THR A 390 -10.13 8.40 -17.43
N GLY A 391 -8.80 8.34 -17.49
CA GLY A 391 -7.91 9.43 -17.10
C GLY A 391 -7.61 9.49 -15.61
N ASN A 392 -7.96 8.45 -14.83
CA ASN A 392 -7.61 8.39 -13.41
C ASN A 392 -6.20 7.85 -13.22
N ALA A 393 -5.40 8.46 -12.35
CA ALA A 393 -4.10 7.91 -11.98
C ALA A 393 -4.26 6.54 -11.30
N ILE A 394 -3.51 5.57 -11.79
CA ILE A 394 -3.53 4.18 -11.29
C ILE A 394 -2.15 3.70 -10.82
N TYR A 395 -1.06 4.32 -11.29
CA TYR A 395 0.29 3.89 -10.97
C TYR A 395 1.32 5.01 -11.13
N SER A 396 2.30 5.02 -10.23
CA SER A 396 3.55 5.77 -10.39
C SER A 396 4.71 4.98 -9.77
N PRO A 397 5.87 4.83 -10.45
CA PRO A 397 7.06 4.20 -9.88
C PRO A 397 7.56 4.88 -8.60
N LEU A 398 7.28 6.19 -8.44
CA LEU A 398 7.58 6.93 -7.22
C LEU A 398 7.01 6.26 -5.97
N HIS A 399 5.88 5.55 -6.07
CA HIS A 399 5.31 4.85 -4.91
C HIS A 399 6.32 3.86 -4.32
N GLN A 400 6.78 2.90 -5.11
CA GLN A 400 7.69 1.85 -4.63
C GLN A 400 9.05 2.42 -4.22
N THR A 401 9.56 3.40 -4.98
CA THR A 401 10.82 4.08 -4.69
C THR A 401 10.79 4.78 -3.33
N VAL A 402 9.74 5.55 -3.04
CA VAL A 402 9.59 6.26 -1.77
C VAL A 402 9.48 5.27 -0.60
N ILE A 403 8.73 4.17 -0.76
CA ILE A 403 8.63 3.13 0.27
C ILE A 403 9.98 2.47 0.54
N ALA A 404 10.74 2.13 -0.50
CA ALA A 404 12.05 1.50 -0.36
C ALA A 404 13.06 2.45 0.33
N MET A 405 13.03 3.74 -0.01
CA MET A 405 13.86 4.75 0.67
C MET A 405 13.48 4.93 2.14
N ALA A 406 12.19 4.94 2.45
CA ALA A 406 11.70 5.02 3.83
C ALA A 406 12.13 3.79 4.64
N GLU A 407 12.02 2.58 4.07
CA GLU A 407 12.50 1.34 4.68
C GLU A 407 14.00 1.41 5.00
N ALA A 408 14.82 1.81 4.03
CA ALA A 408 16.26 1.95 4.21
C ALA A 408 16.58 3.00 5.28
N ALA A 409 15.86 4.12 5.31
CA ALA A 409 16.05 5.17 6.32
C ALA A 409 15.72 4.66 7.73
N TYR A 410 14.57 4.00 7.92
CA TYR A 410 14.18 3.44 9.21
C TYR A 410 15.05 2.27 9.68
N GLY A 411 15.70 1.57 8.75
CA GLY A 411 16.66 0.52 9.06
C GLY A 411 18.06 1.06 9.44
N ALA A 412 18.43 2.23 8.93
CA ALA A 412 19.80 2.75 9.05
C ALA A 412 19.96 3.92 10.04
N ILE A 413 18.87 4.52 10.53
CA ILE A 413 18.89 5.72 11.36
C ILE A 413 18.08 5.49 12.63
N ASN A 414 18.70 5.80 13.78
CA ASN A 414 18.00 5.89 15.06
C ASN A 414 17.77 7.36 15.43
N PHE A 415 16.51 7.78 15.41
CA PHE A 415 16.12 9.16 15.69
C PHE A 415 16.45 9.64 17.11
N GLU A 416 16.56 8.74 18.10
CA GLU A 416 16.91 9.11 19.48
C GLU A 416 18.32 9.70 19.57
N LEU A 417 19.21 9.27 18.66
CA LEU A 417 20.59 9.73 18.60
C LEU A 417 20.76 10.94 17.68
N HIS A 418 19.70 11.37 17.01
CA HIS A 418 19.77 12.47 16.05
C HIS A 418 19.90 13.83 16.72
N SER A 419 20.85 14.63 16.24
CA SER A 419 20.92 16.05 16.55
C SER A 419 21.31 16.90 15.34
N GLY A 420 20.66 18.04 15.16
CA GLY A 420 20.90 18.99 14.06
C GLY A 420 20.29 20.36 14.33
N ALA A 421 20.69 21.37 13.55
CA ALA A 421 20.20 22.75 13.72
C ALA A 421 18.78 22.96 13.15
N HIS A 422 18.32 22.11 12.23
CA HIS A 422 16.98 22.22 11.64
C HIS A 422 15.93 21.46 12.46
N PRO A 423 14.72 22.02 12.68
CA PRO A 423 13.64 21.30 13.35
C PRO A 423 13.19 20.04 12.59
N ARG A 424 12.75 19.01 13.33
CA ARG A 424 12.37 17.70 12.78
C ARG A 424 11.51 16.89 13.76
N LEU A 425 10.69 15.99 13.24
CA LEU A 425 9.76 15.12 13.97
C LEU A 425 10.07 13.63 13.85
N GLY A 426 10.83 13.22 12.82
CA GLY A 426 11.20 11.81 12.63
C GLY A 426 12.37 11.59 11.68
N VAL A 427 12.73 10.32 11.50
CA VAL A 427 13.77 9.87 10.56
C VAL A 427 13.41 10.31 9.16
N VAL A 428 12.22 9.93 8.69
CA VAL A 428 11.62 10.48 7.48
C VAL A 428 10.69 11.61 7.94
N ASP A 429 11.16 12.86 7.85
CA ASP A 429 10.47 14.00 8.45
C ASP A 429 9.28 14.47 7.61
N ASP A 430 9.49 14.58 6.31
CA ASP A 430 8.52 15.14 5.38
C ASP A 430 8.65 14.46 4.00
N ILE A 431 7.53 14.14 3.39
CA ILE A 431 7.42 13.68 2.01
C ILE A 431 6.39 14.54 1.31
N LEU A 432 6.80 15.25 0.26
CA LEU A 432 5.92 16.11 -0.50
C LEU A 432 5.87 15.72 -1.96
N PHE A 433 4.66 15.48 -2.44
CA PHE A 433 4.39 15.27 -3.85
C PHE A 433 3.96 16.56 -4.54
N HIS A 434 4.61 16.85 -5.67
CA HIS A 434 4.26 17.97 -6.54
C HIS A 434 3.85 17.45 -7.93
N PRO A 435 2.82 18.06 -8.55
CA PRO A 435 2.59 17.87 -9.97
C PRO A 435 3.78 18.40 -10.78
N LEU A 436 4.16 17.68 -11.84
CA LEU A 436 5.13 18.11 -12.83
C LEU A 436 4.57 17.93 -14.24
N ARG A 437 4.86 18.90 -15.12
CA ARG A 437 4.35 18.93 -16.50
C ARG A 437 2.81 18.87 -16.51
N ARG A 438 2.23 17.75 -16.94
CA ARG A 438 0.78 17.57 -17.10
C ARG A 438 0.09 16.95 -15.89
N ALA A 439 0.85 16.59 -14.85
CA ALA A 439 0.23 15.96 -13.70
C ALA A 439 -0.64 16.96 -12.97
N SER A 440 -1.76 16.48 -12.44
CA SER A 440 -2.65 17.30 -11.64
C SER A 440 -2.26 17.24 -10.16
N LEU A 441 -2.72 18.23 -9.39
CA LEU A 441 -2.55 18.21 -7.94
C LEU A 441 -3.31 17.03 -7.30
N ASP A 442 -4.44 16.62 -7.88
CA ASP A 442 -5.21 15.46 -7.42
C ASP A 442 -4.44 14.16 -7.59
N GLU A 443 -3.68 14.01 -8.67
CA GLU A 443 -2.80 12.86 -8.87
C GLU A 443 -1.65 12.84 -7.86
N ALA A 444 -1.09 14.01 -7.51
CA ALA A 444 -0.08 14.11 -6.46
C ALA A 444 -0.67 13.76 -5.09
N ALA A 445 -1.89 14.20 -4.81
CA ALA A 445 -2.63 13.87 -3.58
C ALA A 445 -3.00 12.39 -3.49
N TRP A 446 -3.37 11.77 -4.61
CA TRP A 446 -3.59 10.34 -4.72
C TRP A 446 -2.35 9.55 -4.31
N LEU A 447 -1.19 9.90 -4.87
CA LEU A 447 0.07 9.22 -4.55
C LEU A 447 0.47 9.44 -3.09
N ALA A 448 0.32 10.67 -2.58
CA ALA A 448 0.60 11.00 -1.19
C ALA A 448 -0.21 10.13 -0.21
N LYS A 449 -1.51 9.94 -0.47
CA LYS A 449 -2.40 9.09 0.34
C LYS A 449 -2.01 7.62 0.27
N ALA A 450 -1.69 7.11 -0.93
CA ALA A 450 -1.25 5.73 -1.10
C ALA A 450 0.04 5.44 -0.33
N VAL A 451 1.03 6.33 -0.45
CA VAL A 451 2.30 6.24 0.28
C VAL A 451 2.10 6.36 1.79
N ALA A 452 1.20 7.23 2.25
CA ALA A 452 0.90 7.38 3.67
C ALA A 452 0.33 6.11 4.30
N LEU A 453 -0.62 5.48 3.61
CA LEU A 453 -1.20 4.22 4.04
C LEU A 453 -0.13 3.13 4.18
N ASP A 454 0.74 3.00 3.17
CA ASP A 454 1.77 1.97 3.16
C ASP A 454 2.87 2.24 4.20
N ILE A 455 3.36 3.48 4.34
CA ILE A 455 4.36 3.81 5.36
C ILE A 455 3.80 3.63 6.77
N GLY A 456 2.60 4.16 7.03
CA GLY A 456 1.97 4.11 8.35
C GLY A 456 1.70 2.68 8.80
N SER A 457 1.17 1.84 7.90
CA SER A 457 0.87 0.44 8.19
C SER A 457 2.11 -0.44 8.26
N ARG A 458 3.05 -0.32 7.31
CA ARG A 458 4.23 -1.19 7.22
C ARG A 458 5.26 -0.88 8.30
N PHE A 459 5.53 0.39 8.55
CA PHE A 459 6.59 0.81 9.49
C PHE A 459 6.05 1.22 10.85
N GLN A 460 4.73 1.17 11.07
CA GLN A 460 4.09 1.50 12.35
C GLN A 460 4.52 2.88 12.85
N VAL A 461 4.51 3.87 11.96
CA VAL A 461 4.87 5.27 12.24
C VAL A 461 3.62 6.14 12.11
N PRO A 462 3.35 7.07 13.05
CA PRO A 462 2.28 8.04 12.90
C PRO A 462 2.51 8.94 11.68
N ILE A 463 1.52 9.04 10.80
CA ILE A 463 1.56 9.86 9.59
C ILE A 463 0.53 10.97 9.68
N PHE A 464 0.95 12.20 9.41
CA PHE A 464 0.04 13.33 9.26
C PHE A 464 0.02 13.80 7.82
N LEU A 465 -1.16 13.79 7.23
CA LEU A 465 -1.41 14.28 5.89
C LEU A 465 -1.48 15.81 5.87
N TYR A 466 -1.06 16.46 4.80
CA TYR A 466 -1.22 17.91 4.64
C TYR A 466 -1.46 18.34 3.18
N GLY A 467 -1.85 19.60 3.02
CA GLY A 467 -2.14 20.17 1.71
C GLY A 467 -3.29 19.43 1.01
N ALA A 468 -3.19 19.21 -0.29
CA ALA A 468 -4.23 18.53 -1.08
C ALA A 468 -4.45 17.06 -0.67
N ALA A 469 -3.50 16.47 0.05
CA ALA A 469 -3.66 15.11 0.58
C ALA A 469 -4.53 15.07 1.85
N HIS A 470 -4.64 16.16 2.60
CA HIS A 470 -5.42 16.21 3.83
C HIS A 470 -6.91 16.51 3.53
N PRO A 471 -7.88 15.86 4.21
CA PRO A 471 -9.31 16.04 3.93
C PRO A 471 -9.81 17.49 3.97
N THR A 472 -9.24 18.31 4.85
CA THR A 472 -9.58 19.73 5.01
C THR A 472 -8.54 20.69 4.42
N GLY A 473 -7.53 20.19 3.70
CA GLY A 473 -6.47 21.04 3.15
C GLY A 473 -5.53 21.65 4.20
N LYS A 474 -5.36 21.00 5.36
CA LYS A 474 -4.59 21.54 6.50
C LYS A 474 -3.14 21.83 6.08
N ALA A 475 -2.66 23.02 6.43
CA ALA A 475 -1.30 23.45 6.09
C ALA A 475 -0.25 22.73 6.95
N PRO A 476 0.94 22.41 6.40
CA PRO A 476 1.97 21.68 7.13
C PRO A 476 2.48 22.47 8.34
N ASP A 477 2.52 23.81 8.28
CA ASP A 477 2.98 24.63 9.38
C ASP A 477 2.02 24.64 10.58
N THR A 478 0.71 24.47 10.32
CA THR A 478 -0.31 24.29 11.37
C THR A 478 -0.09 22.98 12.10
N ILE A 479 0.01 21.87 11.37
CA ILE A 479 0.26 20.53 11.94
C ILE A 479 1.56 20.53 12.73
N ARG A 480 2.64 21.05 12.14
CA ARG A 480 3.94 21.22 12.80
C ARG A 480 3.80 21.96 14.14
N ARG A 481 2.98 23.00 14.21
CA ARG A 481 2.80 23.79 15.44
C ARG A 481 2.08 23.02 16.54
N GLU A 482 1.01 22.32 16.19
CA GLU A 482 0.24 21.48 17.11
C GLU A 482 1.10 20.32 17.63
N LEU A 483 1.95 19.78 16.75
CA LEU A 483 2.98 18.81 17.07
C LEU A 483 4.25 19.43 17.67
N GLY A 484 4.26 20.67 18.14
CA GLY A 484 5.43 21.22 18.84
C GLY A 484 6.73 21.36 18.02
N PHE A 485 6.68 21.27 16.69
CA PHE A 485 7.82 21.33 15.74
C PHE A 485 8.74 22.54 15.90
N TYR A 486 8.25 23.66 16.44
CA TYR A 486 9.01 24.91 16.55
C TYR A 486 9.56 25.19 17.97
N ARG A 487 9.37 24.25 18.91
CA ARG A 487 9.94 24.31 20.27
C ARG A 487 11.25 23.51 20.35
N PRO A 488 12.44 24.15 20.32
CA PRO A 488 13.70 23.43 20.50
C PRO A 488 13.71 22.70 21.85
N ASN A 489 14.49 21.61 21.93
CA ASN A 489 14.66 20.87 23.17
C ASN A 489 15.60 21.63 24.15
N PHE A 490 15.98 20.98 25.26
CA PHE A 490 16.81 21.55 26.35
C PHE A 490 18.13 22.24 25.90
N ASN A 491 18.59 22.08 24.65
CA ASN A 491 19.85 22.65 24.15
C ASN A 491 19.70 24.01 23.45
N GLY A 492 18.49 24.58 23.33
CA GLY A 492 18.20 25.98 22.91
C GLY A 492 18.54 26.39 21.45
N ILE A 493 19.62 25.83 20.90
CA ILE A 493 20.23 26.18 19.62
C ILE A 493 20.20 24.98 18.65
N GLN A 494 20.27 23.77 19.20
CA GLN A 494 20.15 22.51 18.45
C GLN A 494 18.87 21.78 18.80
N TRP A 495 18.39 21.01 17.83
CA TRP A 495 17.37 20.02 18.03
C TRP A 495 18.06 18.68 18.32
N ALA A 496 17.89 18.11 19.51
CA ALA A 496 18.41 16.79 19.85
C ALA A 496 17.32 15.85 20.40
N GLY A 497 17.47 14.55 20.18
CA GLY A 497 16.49 13.55 20.63
C GLY A 497 15.05 13.90 20.23
N ARG A 498 14.11 13.51 21.10
CA ARG A 498 12.66 13.66 20.90
C ARG A 498 12.08 14.83 21.70
N THR A 499 11.22 15.63 21.05
CA THR A 499 10.42 16.70 21.69
C THR A 499 8.94 16.34 21.87
N MET A 500 8.55 15.12 21.48
CA MET A 500 7.14 14.67 21.36
C MET A 500 6.70 13.75 22.52
N PRO A 501 5.41 13.74 22.90
CA PRO A 501 4.84 12.83 23.91
C PRO A 501 4.66 11.42 23.35
N GLU A 502 4.96 10.35 24.11
CA GLU A 502 4.89 8.94 23.64
C GLU A 502 3.58 8.59 22.94
N ILE A 503 2.50 9.16 23.44
CA ILE A 503 1.17 9.08 22.85
C ILE A 503 0.80 10.47 22.33
N LEU A 504 0.41 10.54 21.06
CA LEU A 504 0.00 11.80 20.45
C LEU A 504 -1.34 12.29 21.01
N PRO A 505 -1.49 13.60 21.26
CA PRO A 505 -2.75 14.18 21.72
C PRO A 505 -3.82 14.18 20.62
N GLU A 506 -3.38 14.29 19.36
CA GLU A 506 -4.24 14.17 18.19
C GLU A 506 -3.95 12.85 17.47
N LYS A 507 -5.01 12.28 16.90
CA LYS A 507 -4.92 11.05 16.14
C LYS A 507 -4.25 11.33 14.79
N PRO A 508 -3.22 10.56 14.38
CA PRO A 508 -2.64 10.67 13.04
C PRO A 508 -3.64 10.22 11.97
N ASP A 509 -3.45 10.67 10.74
CA ASP A 509 -4.25 10.26 9.59
C ASP A 509 -4.04 8.78 9.27
N GLU A 510 -2.79 8.32 9.30
CA GLU A 510 -2.41 6.92 9.10
C GLU A 510 -1.41 6.45 10.18
N GLY A 511 -1.39 5.15 10.45
CA GLY A 511 -0.49 4.56 11.45
C GLY A 511 -0.94 4.73 12.92
N PRO A 512 -0.11 4.30 13.88
CA PRO A 512 -0.47 4.28 15.31
C PRO A 512 -0.37 5.67 15.95
N THR A 513 -1.15 5.91 17.02
CA THR A 513 -1.01 7.10 17.89
C THR A 513 0.24 7.05 18.77
N MET A 514 0.76 5.85 19.01
CA MET A 514 2.03 5.62 19.69
C MET A 514 3.18 5.99 18.76
N VAL A 515 4.09 6.84 19.21
CA VAL A 515 5.24 7.28 18.41
C VAL A 515 6.46 6.40 18.71
N PRO A 516 6.98 5.62 17.75
CA PRO A 516 8.20 4.84 17.97
C PRO A 516 9.39 5.77 18.18
N ARG A 517 10.11 5.61 19.31
CA ARG A 517 11.21 6.51 19.68
C ARG A 517 12.30 6.60 18.62
N ALA A 518 12.68 5.46 18.04
CA ALA A 518 13.72 5.38 17.01
C ALA A 518 13.30 5.93 15.64
N ARG A 519 12.00 6.17 15.39
CA ARG A 519 11.47 6.56 14.06
C ARG A 519 10.83 7.95 14.02
N GLY A 520 10.15 8.35 15.10
CA GLY A 520 9.45 9.63 15.17
C GLY A 520 8.10 9.65 14.43
N ILE A 521 7.79 10.78 13.80
CA ILE A 521 6.53 11.06 13.05
C ILE A 521 6.92 11.47 11.63
N THR A 522 6.09 11.13 10.65
CA THR A 522 6.28 11.57 9.25
C THR A 522 5.11 12.43 8.80
N LEU A 523 5.42 13.56 8.16
CA LEU A 523 4.43 14.34 7.42
C LEU A 523 4.44 13.92 5.96
N ILE A 524 3.27 13.75 5.36
CA ILE A 524 3.15 13.42 3.94
C ILE A 524 2.10 14.32 3.30
N GLY A 525 2.43 14.97 2.19
CA GLY A 525 1.53 15.94 1.58
C GLY A 525 1.58 15.97 0.08
N ALA A 526 0.64 16.72 -0.46
CA ALA A 526 0.63 17.12 -1.86
C ALA A 526 0.37 18.63 -1.96
N GLY A 527 1.12 19.33 -2.80
CA GLY A 527 1.00 20.78 -2.91
C GLY A 527 1.50 21.34 -4.24
N PRO A 528 1.14 22.60 -4.54
CA PRO A 528 1.71 23.32 -5.68
C PRO A 528 3.23 23.47 -5.51
N TRP A 529 3.91 23.77 -6.62
CA TRP A 529 5.34 23.99 -6.61
C TRP A 529 5.73 25.21 -5.77
N PHE A 530 6.78 25.08 -4.96
CA PHE A 530 7.42 26.19 -4.25
C PHE A 530 8.94 26.13 -4.37
N ALA A 531 9.58 27.29 -4.18
CA ALA A 531 11.04 27.43 -4.19
C ALA A 531 11.60 27.53 -2.77
N MET A 532 12.85 27.08 -2.58
CA MET A 532 13.57 27.20 -1.31
C MET A 532 14.83 28.00 -1.54
N TYR A 533 14.98 29.11 -0.82
CA TYR A 533 16.08 30.07 -0.95
C TYR A 533 16.64 30.39 0.42
N ASN A 534 17.91 30.11 0.63
CA ASN A 534 18.57 30.25 1.92
C ASN A 534 19.58 31.39 1.86
N ILE A 535 19.67 32.18 2.93
CA ILE A 535 20.49 33.40 2.97
C ILE A 535 21.39 33.34 4.22
N PRO A 536 22.72 33.17 4.07
CA PRO A 536 23.65 33.22 5.18
C PRO A 536 23.80 34.64 5.75
N ILE A 537 23.93 34.71 7.07
CA ILE A 537 24.23 35.92 7.84
C ILE A 537 25.50 35.67 8.64
N MET A 538 26.47 36.58 8.51
CA MET A 538 27.77 36.52 9.21
C MET A 538 27.62 36.93 10.67
N SER A 539 26.92 36.10 11.43
CA SER A 539 26.62 36.32 12.84
C SER A 539 26.30 35.00 13.53
N THR A 540 26.78 34.86 14.76
CA THR A 540 26.43 33.76 15.67
C THR A 540 25.18 34.07 16.51
N ASP A 541 24.59 35.26 16.38
CA ASP A 541 23.37 35.63 17.10
C ASP A 541 22.12 34.98 16.48
N VAL A 542 21.83 33.77 16.95
CA VAL A 542 20.63 33.00 16.57
C VAL A 542 19.34 33.72 16.95
N SER A 543 19.36 34.54 18.00
CA SER A 543 18.18 35.30 18.43
C SER A 543 17.87 36.40 17.42
N ALA A 544 18.89 37.10 16.91
CA ALA A 544 18.77 38.02 15.78
C ALA A 544 18.25 37.32 14.54
N ALA A 545 18.88 36.22 14.12
CA ALA A 545 18.43 35.46 12.94
C ALA A 545 16.96 35.04 13.05
N ARG A 546 16.50 34.62 14.25
CA ARG A 546 15.09 34.29 14.52
C ARG A 546 14.16 35.51 14.45
N ARG A 547 14.61 36.71 14.88
CA ARG A 547 13.85 37.96 14.75
C ARG A 547 13.73 38.36 13.28
N ILE A 548 14.85 38.38 12.55
CA ILE A 548 14.90 38.67 11.11
C ILE A 548 13.99 37.71 10.34
N ALA A 549 14.13 36.40 10.55
CA ALA A 549 13.26 35.41 9.92
C ALA A 549 11.77 35.69 10.20
N ARG A 550 11.40 36.03 11.44
CA ARG A 550 10.01 36.39 11.77
C ARG A 550 9.55 37.60 10.95
N MET A 551 10.36 38.64 10.83
CA MET A 551 10.04 39.87 10.08
C MET A 551 10.05 39.70 8.56
N VAL A 552 10.73 38.67 8.05
CA VAL A 552 10.69 38.26 6.64
C VAL A 552 9.44 37.45 6.33
N SER A 553 9.03 36.57 7.24
CA SER A 553 7.89 35.67 7.08
C SER A 553 6.56 36.41 7.03
N ALA A 554 5.66 35.97 6.14
CA ALA A 554 4.30 36.52 6.02
C ALA A 554 3.56 36.56 7.37
N ARG A 555 3.75 35.52 8.19
CA ARG A 555 3.13 35.41 9.50
C ARG A 555 3.59 36.48 10.49
N GLY A 556 4.80 36.99 10.35
CA GLY A 556 5.32 38.09 11.18
C GLY A 556 5.09 39.47 10.56
N GLY A 557 4.22 39.59 9.56
CA GLY A 557 3.95 40.84 8.84
C GLY A 557 4.96 41.16 7.75
N GLY A 558 5.80 40.20 7.37
CA GLY A 558 6.80 40.33 6.31
C GLY A 558 6.24 40.15 4.90
N LEU A 559 7.05 39.53 4.04
CA LEU A 559 6.69 39.30 2.64
C LEU A 559 5.55 38.29 2.53
N PRO A 560 4.49 38.56 1.73
CA PRO A 560 3.39 37.63 1.55
C PRO A 560 3.89 36.32 0.91
N THR A 561 3.27 35.19 1.23
CA THR A 561 3.63 33.86 0.70
C THR A 561 5.06 33.38 1.01
N VAL A 562 5.81 34.08 1.87
CA VAL A 562 7.12 33.65 2.35
C VAL A 562 6.98 33.05 3.74
N GLN A 563 7.56 31.87 3.94
CA GLN A 563 7.82 31.29 5.25
C GLN A 563 9.33 31.23 5.45
N SER A 564 9.81 31.50 6.66
CA SER A 564 11.25 31.47 6.93
C SER A 564 11.58 31.04 8.35
N LEU A 565 12.79 30.53 8.52
CA LEU A 565 13.39 30.11 9.78
C LEU A 565 14.79 30.69 9.91
N GLY A 566 15.12 31.20 11.10
CA GLY A 566 16.47 31.60 11.47
C GLY A 566 17.16 30.45 12.21
N LEU A 567 18.21 29.91 11.61
CA LEU A 567 18.89 28.69 12.06
C LEU A 567 20.38 28.94 12.24
N VAL A 568 21.03 28.13 13.09
CA VAL A 568 22.50 28.07 13.13
C VAL A 568 23.00 27.33 11.92
N HIS A 569 24.07 27.84 11.33
CA HIS A 569 24.67 27.27 10.14
C HIS A 569 26.19 27.47 10.17
N GLY A 570 26.93 26.48 10.68
CA GLY A 570 28.37 26.60 10.89
C GLY A 570 28.75 27.15 12.27
N GLU A 571 30.04 27.42 12.47
CA GLU A 571 30.59 27.93 13.73
C GLU A 571 30.37 29.44 13.89
N ASP A 572 30.46 30.19 12.78
CA ASP A 572 30.49 31.66 12.78
C ASP A 572 29.29 32.32 12.07
N SER A 573 28.32 31.52 11.60
CA SER A 573 27.19 32.02 10.81
C SER A 573 25.84 31.45 11.21
N THR A 574 24.82 32.21 10.86
CA THR A 574 23.41 31.83 10.93
C THR A 574 22.83 31.89 9.51
N GLU A 575 21.66 31.28 9.32
CA GLU A 575 21.03 31.24 8.00
C GLU A 575 19.53 31.53 8.13
N ILE A 576 19.02 32.35 7.21
CA ILE A 576 17.58 32.54 7.00
C ILE A 576 17.13 31.59 5.89
N ALA A 577 16.63 30.42 6.28
CA ALA A 577 16.07 29.45 5.35
C ALA A 577 14.65 29.86 4.96
N CYS A 578 14.41 30.14 3.68
CA CYS A 578 13.11 30.62 3.18
C CYS A 578 12.43 29.61 2.26
N MET A 579 11.13 29.43 2.45
CA MET A 579 10.21 28.78 1.51
C MET A 579 9.34 29.86 0.85
N LEU A 580 9.45 29.97 -0.47
CA LEU A 580 8.71 30.89 -1.32
C LEU A 580 7.53 30.13 -1.89
N LEU A 581 6.36 30.20 -1.23
CA LEU A 581 5.18 29.39 -1.56
C LEU A 581 4.57 29.77 -2.90
N GLN A 582 4.75 31.01 -3.35
CA GLN A 582 4.35 31.50 -4.67
C GLN A 582 5.53 32.27 -5.30
N PRO A 583 6.52 31.56 -5.87
CA PRO A 583 7.76 32.19 -6.34
C PRO A 583 7.57 33.11 -7.55
N ASN A 584 6.41 33.05 -8.22
CA ASN A 584 5.99 33.99 -9.25
C ASN A 584 5.50 35.33 -8.69
N GLN A 585 5.08 35.38 -7.42
CA GLN A 585 4.63 36.61 -6.75
C GLN A 585 5.80 37.28 -6.00
N ILE A 586 6.56 36.50 -5.24
CA ILE A 586 7.72 36.96 -4.49
C ILE A 586 8.94 36.11 -4.90
N GLY A 587 9.85 36.74 -5.64
CA GLY A 587 11.12 36.14 -6.06
C GLY A 587 12.21 36.20 -4.98
N ALA A 588 13.30 35.48 -5.22
CA ALA A 588 14.45 35.43 -4.33
C ALA A 588 15.14 36.78 -4.15
N ASP A 589 15.14 37.63 -5.17
CA ASP A 589 15.64 39.02 -5.14
C ASP A 589 14.93 39.85 -4.05
N ARG A 590 13.60 39.75 -3.96
CA ARG A 590 12.82 40.48 -2.94
C ARG A 590 13.08 39.94 -1.54
N VAL A 591 13.27 38.63 -1.40
CA VAL A 591 13.61 38.00 -0.12
C VAL A 591 15.02 38.41 0.32
N GLN A 592 16.00 38.36 -0.60
CA GLN A 592 17.38 38.80 -0.40
C GLN A 592 17.43 40.23 0.12
N ASN A 593 16.84 41.18 -0.64
CA ASN A 593 16.83 42.60 -0.28
C ASN A 593 16.17 42.85 1.08
N ARG A 594 15.13 42.07 1.43
CA ARG A 594 14.45 42.22 2.72
C ARG A 594 15.32 41.71 3.87
N VAL A 595 16.05 40.62 3.69
CA VAL A 595 16.98 40.11 4.71
C VAL A 595 18.15 41.08 4.88
N GLU A 596 18.74 41.57 3.79
CA GLU A 596 19.84 42.56 3.82
C GLU A 596 19.44 43.82 4.58
N MET A 597 18.27 44.38 4.30
CA MET A 597 17.75 45.55 5.01
C MET A 597 17.62 45.29 6.51
N LEU A 598 17.00 44.19 6.91
CA LEU A 598 16.76 43.86 8.31
C LEU A 598 18.05 43.51 9.06
N ALA A 599 19.00 42.85 8.39
CA ALA A 599 20.30 42.53 8.94
C ALA A 599 21.16 43.79 9.12
N ALA A 600 21.13 44.72 8.16
CA ALA A 600 21.81 46.00 8.26
C ALA A 600 21.28 46.86 9.42
N GLU A 601 19.98 46.83 9.69
CA GLU A 601 19.37 47.46 10.88
C GLU A 601 19.91 46.87 12.20
N GLU A 602 20.27 45.58 12.21
CA GLU A 602 20.89 44.91 13.36
C GLU A 602 22.44 44.90 13.31
N GLY A 603 23.06 45.51 12.27
CA GLY A 603 24.52 45.60 12.13
C GLY A 603 25.21 44.32 11.65
N PHE A 604 24.52 43.46 10.91
CA PHE A 604 25.08 42.22 10.37
C PHE A 604 25.29 42.26 8.86
N ASP A 605 26.38 41.64 8.42
CA ASP A 605 26.66 41.40 7.00
C ASP A 605 25.91 40.15 6.51
N VAL A 606 25.39 40.23 5.28
CA VAL A 606 24.58 39.19 4.63
C VAL A 606 25.28 38.73 3.37
N GLU A 607 25.37 37.42 3.17
CA GLU A 607 25.90 36.85 1.94
C GLU A 607 24.81 36.71 0.87
N GLN A 608 25.24 36.50 -0.38
CA GLN A 608 24.33 36.15 -1.45
C GLN A 608 23.67 34.81 -1.15
N GLY A 609 22.33 34.80 -1.09
CA GLY A 609 21.59 33.57 -0.88
C GLY A 609 21.63 32.63 -2.08
N TYR A 610 21.17 31.40 -1.85
CA TYR A 610 21.22 30.32 -2.83
C TYR A 610 19.95 29.48 -2.80
N PHE A 611 19.58 28.93 -3.97
CA PHE A 611 18.49 27.96 -4.05
C PHE A 611 18.97 26.58 -3.59
N THR A 612 18.18 25.93 -2.75
CA THR A 612 18.51 24.57 -2.32
C THR A 612 18.01 23.51 -3.30
N ASP A 613 17.14 23.87 -4.25
CA ASP A 613 16.58 22.97 -5.26
C ASP A 613 16.54 23.63 -6.65
N TYR A 614 16.32 22.81 -7.68
CA TYR A 614 16.19 23.28 -9.06
C TYR A 614 14.77 23.76 -9.38
N SER A 615 14.64 24.56 -10.44
CA SER A 615 13.33 24.95 -10.99
C SER A 615 12.60 23.76 -11.63
N PRO A 616 11.27 23.82 -11.81
CA PRO A 616 10.51 22.78 -12.50
C PRO A 616 11.06 22.44 -13.89
N GLU A 617 11.51 23.46 -14.63
CA GLU A 617 12.07 23.33 -15.97
C GLU A 617 13.39 22.58 -15.93
N LYS A 618 14.29 22.95 -14.99
CA LYS A 618 15.59 22.30 -14.85
C LYS A 618 15.48 20.87 -14.34
N ILE A 619 14.51 20.61 -13.46
CA ILE A 619 14.18 19.25 -13.01
C ILE A 619 13.67 18.41 -14.16
N THR A 620 12.76 18.96 -14.97
CA THR A 620 12.28 18.28 -16.17
C THR A 620 13.43 17.97 -17.10
N GLU A 621 14.29 18.94 -17.43
CA GLU A 621 15.45 18.75 -18.30
C GLU A 621 16.37 17.63 -17.77
N LYS A 622 16.71 17.66 -16.48
CA LYS A 622 17.55 16.64 -15.83
C LYS A 622 16.91 15.26 -15.88
N TYR A 623 15.63 15.16 -15.54
CA TYR A 623 14.87 13.91 -15.61
C TYR A 623 14.92 13.33 -17.04
N MET A 624 14.59 14.14 -18.04
CA MET A 624 14.59 13.72 -19.45
C MET A 624 15.99 13.28 -19.93
N LYS A 625 17.05 13.95 -19.46
CA LYS A 625 18.43 13.56 -19.77
C LYS A 625 18.80 12.23 -19.12
N LEU A 626 18.49 12.04 -17.83
CA LEU A 626 18.88 10.85 -17.08
C LEU A 626 18.14 9.59 -17.56
N ILE A 627 16.85 9.68 -17.86
CA ILE A 627 16.10 8.54 -18.44
C ILE A 627 16.49 8.23 -19.89
N SER A 628 17.12 9.19 -20.59
CA SER A 628 17.68 8.96 -21.92
C SER A 628 19.08 8.35 -21.86
N ALA A 629 19.88 8.70 -20.85
CA ALA A 629 21.25 8.21 -20.65
C ALA A 629 21.33 6.80 -20.05
N ALA A 630 20.31 6.34 -19.31
CA ALA A 630 20.22 4.96 -18.81
C ALA A 630 20.05 3.89 -19.92
N LYS A 631 20.25 4.26 -21.19
CA LYS A 631 20.14 3.42 -22.39
C LYS A 631 21.48 3.00 -22.98
N ASP A 632 22.55 3.72 -22.67
CA ASP A 632 23.93 3.42 -23.08
C ASP A 632 24.68 2.73 -21.93
#